data_AF-A0A7Z9XPF3-F1
#
_entry.id   AF-A0A7Z9XPF3-F1
#
_cell.length_a   1.000
_cell.length_b   1.000
_cell.length_c   1.000
_cell.angle_alpha   90.00
_cell.angle_beta   90.00
_cell.angle_gamma   90.00
#
_symmetry.space_group_name_H-M   'P 1'
#
loop_
_entity.id
_entity.type
_entity.pdbx_description
1 polymer ?
#
loop_
_entity_poly.entity_id
_entity_poly.type
_entity_poly.pdbx_seq_one_letter_code
_entity_poly.pdbx_strand_id
1 'polypeptide(L)'
;GSPETTTGGNALKFYSSVRMDIRRIGAIKRGDEVVGNETRVKVVKNKVAPPFKQVEFQILYGEGISREGEIIDLGVKHGFVEKSGAWYSYNGDRIGQGKDNVRKFLKENPEIAADIEGRIRAEVFPEQGAPEAESSETAAAGKTDSEGKA
;
A
#
# COMPACT_ATOMS: atom_id res chain seq x y z
N GLY A 1 20.95 7.27 26.18
CA GLY A 1 20.92 6.34 25.03
C GLY A 1 20.04 5.15 25.38
N SER A 2 19.34 4.56 24.41
CA SER A 2 18.47 3.39 24.66
C SER A 2 19.30 2.19 25.15
N PRO A 3 18.88 1.47 26.20
CA PRO A 3 19.59 0.30 26.73
C PRO A 3 19.41 -0.98 25.89
N GLU A 4 18.57 -0.98 24.87
CA GLU A 4 18.29 -2.17 24.07
C GLU A 4 19.46 -2.56 23.16
N THR A 5 19.95 -3.79 23.32
CA THR A 5 21.06 -4.35 22.53
C THR A 5 20.65 -5.70 21.94
N THR A 6 21.04 -5.96 20.68
CA THR A 6 20.82 -7.25 20.02
C THR A 6 21.93 -8.23 20.42
N THR A 7 21.59 -9.51 20.59
CA THR A 7 22.57 -10.58 20.83
C THR A 7 23.52 -10.76 19.62
N GLY A 8 24.67 -11.40 19.85
CA GLY A 8 25.68 -11.62 18.78
C GLY A 8 26.69 -10.48 18.60
N GLY A 9 26.83 -9.61 19.60
CA GLY A 9 27.81 -8.53 19.60
C GLY A 9 27.50 -7.44 18.56
N ASN A 10 28.53 -6.68 18.18
CA ASN A 10 28.35 -5.50 17.31
C ASN A 10 28.48 -5.81 15.80
N ALA A 11 28.94 -7.00 15.40
CA ALA A 11 29.20 -7.31 13.99
C ALA A 11 27.95 -7.12 13.13
N LEU A 12 26.82 -7.71 13.52
CA LEU A 12 25.57 -7.61 12.78
C LEU A 12 25.11 -6.16 12.61
N LYS A 13 25.36 -5.29 13.60
CA LYS A 13 25.04 -3.86 13.53
C LYS A 13 25.80 -3.16 12.40
N PHE A 14 27.04 -3.55 12.10
CA PHE A 14 27.86 -2.91 11.06
C PHE A 14 27.64 -3.52 9.67
N TYR A 15 27.56 -4.85 9.59
CA TYR A 15 27.46 -5.57 8.31
C TYR A 15 26.05 -5.55 7.68
N SER A 16 24.99 -5.44 8.49
CA SER A 16 23.62 -5.35 7.96
C SER A 16 23.42 -4.14 7.04
N SER A 17 22.79 -4.37 5.88
CA SER A 17 22.35 -3.29 4.98
C SER A 17 21.08 -2.61 5.47
N VAL A 18 20.17 -3.40 6.06
CA VAL A 18 18.91 -2.93 6.64
C VAL A 18 18.75 -3.54 8.03
N ARG A 19 18.28 -2.73 8.99
CA ARG A 19 17.86 -3.19 10.32
C ARG A 19 16.48 -2.64 10.61
N MET A 20 15.61 -3.51 11.10
CA MET A 20 14.24 -3.21 11.45
C MET A 20 14.03 -3.53 12.93
N ASP A 21 13.41 -2.60 13.65
CA ASP A 21 12.92 -2.79 15.02
C ASP A 21 11.41 -3.04 14.94
N ILE A 22 10.96 -4.22 15.33
CA ILE A 22 9.57 -4.65 15.31
C ILE A 22 9.01 -4.66 16.72
N ARG A 23 7.90 -3.95 16.94
CA ARG A 23 7.22 -3.87 18.24
C ARG A 23 5.73 -4.07 18.07
N ARG A 24 5.16 -4.91 18.93
CA ARG A 24 3.71 -4.99 19.09
C ARG A 24 3.22 -3.73 19.80
N ILE A 25 2.27 -3.02 19.19
CA ILE A 25 1.66 -1.80 19.75
C ILE A 25 0.27 -2.07 20.33
N GLY A 26 -0.44 -3.08 19.83
CA GLY A 26 -1.82 -3.33 20.23
C GLY A 26 -2.29 -4.76 19.94
N ALA A 27 -3.52 -5.03 20.38
CA ALA A 27 -4.24 -6.27 20.10
C ALA A 27 -5.46 -5.94 19.23
N ILE A 28 -5.64 -6.70 18.16
CA ILE A 28 -6.82 -6.58 17.29
C ILE A 28 -7.87 -7.52 17.85
N LYS A 29 -9.02 -6.97 18.21
CA LYS A 29 -10.15 -7.72 18.76
C LYS A 29 -11.31 -7.73 17.78
N ARG A 30 -12.01 -8.85 17.70
CA ARG A 30 -13.31 -8.97 17.04
C ARG A 30 -14.31 -9.45 18.09
N GLY A 31 -15.12 -8.53 18.61
CA GLY A 31 -15.91 -8.80 19.81
C GLY A 31 -15.00 -9.06 21.01
N ASP A 32 -15.16 -10.23 21.64
CA ASP A 32 -14.37 -10.62 22.81
C ASP A 32 -13.08 -11.39 22.47
N GLU A 33 -12.91 -11.81 21.21
CA GLU A 33 -11.75 -12.61 20.77
C GLU A 33 -10.61 -11.75 20.22
N VAL A 34 -9.37 -12.08 20.60
CA VAL A 34 -8.15 -11.46 20.05
C VAL A 34 -7.77 -12.19 18.76
N VAL A 35 -8.04 -11.56 17.63
CA VAL A 35 -7.82 -12.12 16.29
C VAL A 35 -6.43 -11.80 15.72
N GLY A 36 -5.68 -10.90 16.35
CA GLY A 36 -4.34 -10.56 15.90
C GLY A 36 -3.63 -9.49 16.72
N ASN A 37 -2.49 -9.06 16.22
CA ASN A 37 -1.63 -8.04 16.82
C ASN A 37 -1.42 -6.88 15.86
N GLU A 38 -1.55 -5.68 16.41
CA GLU A 38 -1.14 -4.47 15.72
C GLU A 38 0.35 -4.26 16.00
N THR A 39 1.13 -4.12 14.93
CA THR A 39 2.59 -4.15 14.97
C THR A 39 3.16 -2.95 14.25
N ARG A 40 4.15 -2.30 14.87
CA ARG A 40 4.92 -1.21 14.30
C ARG A 40 6.32 -1.70 13.99
N VAL A 41 6.79 -1.41 12.78
CA VAL A 41 8.17 -1.67 12.36
C VAL A 41 8.85 -0.35 12.06
N LYS A 42 10.01 -0.10 12.70
CA LYS A 42 10.86 1.07 12.45
C LYS A 42 12.15 0.64 11.78
N VAL A 43 12.50 1.30 10.68
CA VAL A 43 13.77 1.06 10.00
C VAL A 43 14.88 1.82 10.73
N VAL A 44 15.62 1.14 11.61
CA VAL A 44 16.67 1.77 12.44
C VAL A 44 18.00 1.93 11.71
N LYS A 45 18.23 1.16 10.63
CA LYS A 45 19.37 1.32 9.72
C LYS A 45 18.92 0.99 8.31
N ASN A 46 19.29 1.82 7.35
CA ASN A 46 19.06 1.57 5.93
C ASN A 46 20.24 2.13 5.13
N LYS A 47 20.92 1.29 4.35
CA LYS A 47 22.01 1.69 3.43
C LYS A 47 21.52 1.95 2.00
N VAL A 48 20.27 1.63 1.69
CA VAL A 48 19.72 1.65 0.31
C VAL A 48 18.78 2.83 0.10
N ALA A 49 18.06 3.26 1.15
CA ALA A 49 17.10 4.35 1.10
C ALA A 49 17.06 5.12 2.43
N PRO A 50 16.31 6.23 2.54
CA PRO A 50 16.26 7.02 3.77
C PRO A 50 15.88 6.17 5.01
N PRO A 51 16.67 6.19 6.09
CA PRO A 51 16.39 5.45 7.32
C PRO A 51 15.29 6.13 8.16
N PHE A 52 14.92 5.49 9.27
CA PHE A 52 13.98 5.97 10.29
C PHE A 52 12.50 6.08 9.89
N LYS A 53 12.15 5.68 8.68
CA LYS A 53 10.75 5.43 8.31
C LYS A 53 10.13 4.36 9.21
N GLN A 54 8.86 4.53 9.52
CA GLN A 54 8.06 3.59 10.30
C GLN A 54 6.84 3.16 9.51
N VAL A 55 6.42 1.92 9.71
CA VAL A 55 5.20 1.35 9.14
C VAL A 55 4.42 0.66 10.25
N GLU A 56 3.10 0.74 10.17
CA GLU A 56 2.19 0.10 11.09
C GLU A 56 1.29 -0.83 10.29
N PHE A 57 1.18 -2.07 10.75
CA PHE A 57 0.38 -3.08 10.09
C PHE A 57 -0.20 -4.09 11.06
N GLN A 58 -1.14 -4.86 10.55
CA GLN A 58 -1.90 -5.83 11.30
C GLN A 58 -1.42 -7.24 10.97
N ILE A 59 -1.03 -8.00 12.01
CA ILE A 59 -0.70 -9.41 11.90
C ILE A 59 -1.86 -10.21 12.48
N LEU A 60 -2.57 -10.93 11.63
CA LEU A 60 -3.67 -11.81 12.02
C LEU A 60 -3.13 -13.22 12.32
N TYR A 61 -3.67 -13.84 13.37
CA TYR A 61 -3.28 -15.21 13.69
C TYR A 61 -3.79 -16.18 12.63
N GLY A 62 -2.93 -17.08 12.15
CA GLY A 62 -3.25 -18.07 11.11
C GLY A 62 -3.15 -17.57 9.67
N GLU A 63 -3.19 -16.25 9.43
CA GLU A 63 -3.09 -15.67 8.08
C GLU A 63 -1.79 -14.88 7.85
N GLY A 64 -1.16 -14.36 8.91
CA GLY A 64 0.04 -13.54 8.81
C GLY A 64 -0.27 -12.05 8.60
N ILE A 65 0.56 -11.37 7.82
CA ILE A 65 0.42 -9.92 7.56
C ILE A 65 -0.79 -9.69 6.64
N SER A 66 -1.71 -8.83 7.07
CA SER A 66 -2.90 -8.51 6.27
C SER A 66 -2.59 -7.46 5.21
N ARG A 67 -2.16 -7.91 4.02
CA ARG A 67 -1.85 -7.05 2.86
C ARG A 67 -3.05 -6.18 2.47
N GLU A 68 -4.25 -6.74 2.45
CA GLU A 68 -5.46 -6.01 2.04
C GLU A 68 -5.82 -4.92 3.05
N GLY A 69 -5.52 -5.15 4.34
CA GLY A 69 -5.66 -4.13 5.38
C GLY A 69 -4.76 -2.92 5.13
N GLU A 70 -3.51 -3.15 4.72
CA GLU A 70 -2.56 -2.10 4.36
C GLU A 70 -2.98 -1.35 3.10
N ILE A 71 -3.47 -2.07 2.07
CA ILE A 71 -3.97 -1.47 0.83
C ILE A 71 -5.12 -0.49 1.13
N ILE A 72 -6.03 -0.84 2.04
CA ILE A 72 -7.12 0.06 2.44
C ILE A 72 -6.58 1.30 3.15
N ASP A 73 -5.69 1.13 4.13
CA ASP A 73 -5.17 2.26 4.90
C ASP A 73 -4.36 3.23 4.03
N LEU A 74 -3.50 2.68 3.15
CA LEU A 74 -2.74 3.47 2.19
C LEU A 74 -3.66 4.09 1.12
N GLY A 75 -4.65 3.34 0.63
CA GLY A 75 -5.62 3.84 -0.34
C GLY A 75 -6.41 5.03 0.19
N VAL A 76 -6.85 4.99 1.44
CA VAL A 76 -7.52 6.12 2.10
C VAL A 76 -6.56 7.28 2.33
N LYS A 77 -5.33 6.99 2.75
CA LYS A 77 -4.32 8.02 3.00
C LYS A 77 -3.92 8.79 1.74
N HIS A 78 -3.84 8.11 0.61
CA HIS A 78 -3.46 8.68 -0.69
C HIS A 78 -4.66 9.13 -1.53
N GLY A 79 -5.90 8.96 -1.05
CA GLY A 79 -7.11 9.42 -1.73
C GLY A 79 -7.61 8.53 -2.87
N PHE A 80 -7.05 7.33 -3.04
CA PHE A 80 -7.56 6.33 -4.01
C PHE A 80 -8.84 5.66 -3.52
N VAL A 81 -9.02 5.55 -2.20
CA VAL A 81 -10.23 5.00 -1.57
C VAL A 81 -10.88 6.12 -0.78
N GLU A 82 -12.15 6.41 -1.08
CA GLU A 82 -12.91 7.42 -0.37
C GLU A 82 -13.57 6.82 0.87
N LYS A 83 -13.46 7.52 2.00
CA LYS A 83 -14.10 7.12 3.26
C LYS A 83 -15.20 8.09 3.64
N SER A 84 -16.45 7.69 3.43
CA SER A 84 -17.64 8.45 3.86
C SER A 84 -18.17 7.88 5.19
N GLY A 85 -17.58 8.34 6.30
CA GLY A 85 -17.92 7.85 7.64
C GLY A 85 -17.50 6.40 7.85
N ALA A 86 -18.48 5.48 7.90
CA ALA A 86 -18.24 4.04 8.00
C ALA A 86 -18.16 3.33 6.64
N TRP A 87 -18.48 4.02 5.55
CA TRP A 87 -18.49 3.47 4.19
C TRP A 87 -17.18 3.75 3.46
N TYR A 88 -16.74 2.77 2.66
CA TYR A 88 -15.59 2.88 1.77
C TYR A 88 -16.06 2.76 0.32
N SER A 89 -15.56 3.64 -0.53
CA SER A 89 -15.86 3.68 -1.96
C SER A 89 -14.57 3.70 -2.77
N TYR A 90 -14.62 3.08 -3.95
CA TYR A 90 -13.52 3.07 -4.92
C TYR A 90 -14.06 3.39 -6.31
N ASN A 91 -13.46 4.38 -6.99
CA ASN A 91 -13.92 4.87 -8.29
C ASN A 91 -15.43 5.19 -8.37
N GLY A 92 -16.02 5.64 -7.26
CA GLY A 92 -17.47 5.93 -7.17
C GLY A 92 -18.34 4.75 -6.74
N ASP A 93 -17.84 3.52 -6.78
CA ASP A 93 -18.57 2.33 -6.34
C ASP A 93 -18.37 2.07 -4.84
N ARG A 94 -19.46 1.75 -4.14
CA ARG A 94 -19.41 1.42 -2.71
C ARG A 94 -18.89 -0.01 -2.52
N ILE A 95 -17.70 -0.12 -1.96
CA ILE A 95 -17.05 -1.41 -1.70
C ILE A 95 -17.62 -2.10 -0.46
N GLY A 96 -17.92 -1.33 0.59
CA GLY A 96 -18.47 -1.89 1.81
C GLY A 96 -18.44 -0.96 3.02
N GLN A 97 -19.10 -1.44 4.09
CA GLN A 97 -19.13 -0.77 5.38
C GLN A 97 -18.13 -1.39 6.33
N GLY A 98 -17.22 -0.58 6.87
CA GLY A 98 -16.21 -0.99 7.83
C GLY A 98 -15.01 -1.70 7.20
N LYS A 99 -13.85 -1.54 7.83
CA LYS A 99 -12.56 -2.05 7.31
C LYS A 99 -12.55 -3.57 7.14
N ASP A 100 -13.21 -4.30 8.02
CA ASP A 100 -13.30 -5.76 7.98
C ASP A 100 -14.01 -6.31 6.74
N ASN A 101 -15.12 -5.67 6.32
CA ASN A 101 -15.87 -6.12 5.15
C ASN A 101 -15.15 -5.75 3.86
N VAL A 102 -14.56 -4.55 3.80
CA VAL A 102 -13.75 -4.13 2.65
C VAL A 102 -12.53 -5.04 2.47
N ARG A 103 -11.91 -5.48 3.57
CA ARG A 103 -10.82 -6.46 3.53
C ARG A 103 -11.28 -7.78 2.90
N LYS A 104 -12.44 -8.30 3.27
CA LYS A 104 -12.99 -9.52 2.67
C LYS A 104 -13.28 -9.32 1.18
N PHE A 105 -13.88 -8.18 0.81
CA PHE A 105 -14.14 -7.84 -0.58
C PHE A 105 -12.85 -7.81 -1.42
N LEU A 106 -11.77 -7.19 -0.92
CA LEU A 106 -10.49 -7.15 -1.62
C LEU A 106 -9.81 -8.53 -1.72
N LYS A 107 -10.03 -9.41 -0.73
CA LYS A 107 -9.58 -10.81 -0.83
C LYS A 107 -10.35 -11.60 -1.89
N GLU A 108 -11.65 -11.33 -2.05
CA GLU A 108 -12.50 -11.97 -3.05
C GLU A 108 -12.26 -11.41 -4.46
N ASN A 109 -11.85 -10.13 -4.57
CA ASN A 109 -11.61 -9.43 -5.83
C ASN A 109 -10.13 -8.98 -5.94
N PRO A 110 -9.19 -9.91 -6.20
CA PRO A 110 -7.75 -9.61 -6.23
C PRO A 110 -7.37 -8.64 -7.35
N GLU A 111 -8.16 -8.56 -8.42
CA GLU A 111 -7.98 -7.63 -9.53
C GLU A 111 -8.15 -6.17 -9.11
N ILE A 112 -9.16 -5.88 -8.29
CA ILE A 112 -9.36 -4.54 -7.70
C ILE A 112 -8.25 -4.21 -6.71
N ALA A 113 -7.84 -5.19 -5.89
CA ALA A 113 -6.73 -5.01 -4.95
C ALA A 113 -5.41 -4.68 -5.68
N ALA A 114 -5.14 -5.34 -6.80
CA ALA A 114 -3.95 -5.10 -7.62
C ALA A 114 -3.96 -3.71 -8.30
N ASP A 115 -5.11 -3.25 -8.79
CA ASP A 115 -5.26 -1.90 -9.37
C ASP A 115 -4.99 -0.82 -8.30
N ILE A 116 -5.61 -0.93 -7.12
CA ILE A 116 -5.38 0.01 -6.02
C ILE A 116 -3.90 0.00 -5.59
N GLU A 117 -3.32 -1.19 -5.44
CA GLU A 117 -1.90 -1.31 -5.07
C GLU A 117 -0.97 -0.72 -6.12
N GLY A 118 -1.25 -0.94 -7.41
CA GLY A 118 -0.50 -0.37 -8.53
C GLY A 118 -0.49 1.16 -8.48
N ARG A 119 -1.67 1.77 -8.30
CA ARG A 119 -1.80 3.23 -8.14
C ARG A 119 -1.07 3.76 -6.91
N ILE A 120 -1.19 3.08 -5.77
CA ILE A 120 -0.46 3.45 -4.54
C ILE A 120 1.05 3.39 -4.76
N ARG A 121 1.55 2.31 -5.40
CA ARG A 121 2.99 2.16 -5.66
C ARG A 121 3.50 3.24 -6.61
N ALA A 122 2.75 3.58 -7.66
CA ALA A 122 3.13 4.65 -8.57
C ALA A 122 3.25 6.02 -7.87
N GLU A 123 2.34 6.32 -6.95
CA GLU A 123 2.34 7.57 -6.18
C GLU A 123 3.48 7.61 -5.14
N VAL A 124 3.71 6.51 -4.42
CA VAL A 124 4.64 6.45 -3.28
C VAL A 124 6.08 6.16 -3.71
N PHE A 125 6.24 5.44 -4.80
CA PHE A 125 7.49 5.12 -5.46
C PHE A 125 7.44 5.64 -6.89
N PRO A 126 7.49 6.97 -7.11
CA PRO A 126 7.62 7.53 -8.45
C PRO A 126 8.88 6.92 -9.05
N GLU A 127 8.70 6.20 -10.16
CA GLU A 127 9.75 5.36 -10.70
C GLU A 127 11.03 6.16 -11.00
N GLN A 128 12.14 5.69 -10.43
CA GLN A 128 13.34 5.55 -11.25
C GLN A 128 13.20 4.24 -12.03
N GLY A 129 12.58 4.32 -13.22
CA GLY A 129 12.69 3.36 -14.32
C GLY A 129 11.73 2.16 -14.37
N ALA A 130 10.64 2.31 -15.12
CA ALA A 130 10.16 1.39 -16.14
C ALA A 130 9.67 2.20 -17.36
N PRO A 131 9.79 1.66 -18.59
CA PRO A 131 9.63 2.43 -19.81
C PRO A 131 8.16 2.75 -20.05
N GLU A 132 7.89 3.95 -20.58
CA GLU A 132 6.61 4.35 -21.14
C GLU A 132 6.10 3.26 -22.09
N ALA A 133 5.05 2.55 -21.66
CA ALA A 133 4.23 1.77 -22.57
C ALA A 133 3.45 2.77 -23.43
N GLU A 134 3.85 2.88 -24.69
CA GLU A 134 3.15 3.61 -25.74
C GLU A 134 1.66 3.25 -25.73
N SER A 135 0.81 4.18 -25.30
CA SER A 135 -0.61 4.13 -25.63
C SER A 135 -0.78 4.68 -27.04
N SER A 136 -0.98 3.76 -27.96
CA SER A 136 -1.56 4.00 -29.28
C SER A 136 -2.84 4.83 -29.18
N GLU A 137 -2.85 6.01 -29.80
CA GLU A 137 -4.08 6.69 -30.18
C GLU A 137 -4.11 6.82 -31.70
N THR A 138 -4.78 5.86 -32.33
CA THR A 138 -5.31 5.97 -33.68
C THR A 138 -6.72 6.56 -33.57
N ALA A 139 -6.92 7.80 -34.01
CA ALA A 139 -8.18 8.39 -34.46
C ALA A 139 -7.90 9.85 -34.86
N ALA A 140 -8.50 10.49 -35.86
CA ALA A 140 -9.30 10.10 -37.00
C ALA A 140 -9.43 11.38 -37.87
N ALA A 141 -9.47 11.19 -39.19
CA ALA A 141 -10.18 11.98 -40.19
C ALA A 141 -10.54 13.46 -39.91
N GLY A 142 -9.87 14.37 -40.63
CA GLY A 142 -10.39 15.69 -41.00
C GLY A 142 -10.39 15.85 -42.52
N LYS A 143 -11.57 15.72 -43.14
CA LYS A 143 -11.88 16.19 -44.50
C LYS A 143 -11.84 17.71 -44.57
N THR A 144 -11.39 18.26 -45.69
CA THR A 144 -11.79 19.54 -46.35
C THR A 144 -10.70 19.86 -47.38
N ASP A 145 -10.92 20.26 -48.63
CA ASP A 145 -12.01 20.18 -49.60
C ASP A 145 -11.33 20.32 -50.96
N SER A 146 -11.85 19.62 -51.97
CA SER A 146 -11.47 19.79 -53.38
C SER A 146 -12.59 20.53 -54.11
N GLU A 147 -12.39 21.80 -54.47
CA GLU A 147 -13.07 22.60 -55.52
C GLU A 147 -12.52 24.03 -55.37
N GLY A 148 -12.11 24.84 -56.36
CA GLY A 148 -12.07 24.79 -57.81
C GLY A 148 -11.81 26.24 -58.30
N LYS A 149 -11.10 26.39 -59.43
CA LYS A 149 -11.07 27.56 -60.36
C LYS A 149 -10.83 28.99 -59.82
N ALA A 150 -9.72 29.60 -60.25
CA ALA A 150 -9.71 30.75 -61.17
C ALA A 150 -8.34 30.84 -61.86
#